data_AF-A0A7X2S3Y9-F1
#
_entry.id   AF-A0A7X2S3Y9-F1
#
_cell.length_a   1.000
_cell.length_b   1.000
_cell.length_c   1.000
_cell.angle_alpha   90.00
_cell.angle_beta   90.00
_cell.angle_gamma   90.00
#
_symmetry.space_group_name_H-M   'P 1'
#
loop_
_entity.id
_entity.type
_entity.pdbx_description
1 polymer ?
#
loop_
_entity_poly.entity_id
_entity_poly.type
_entity_poly.pdbx_seq_one_letter_code
_entity_poly.pdbx_strand_id
1 'polypeptide(L)'
;MAKGISAFVTFLALALLSYGAAEAVHVHFLDLSSLVGVIGTALIWFFTSKGGFASKNADMAVQSTTGIKMNQQKFEFTPGAAFFAALAYTLLSIGAMFYFYRDYFS
;
A
#
# COMPACT_ATOMS: atom_id res chain seq x y z
N MET A 1 -7.16 6.10 -19.91
CA MET A 1 -5.77 5.61 -20.06
C MET A 1 -4.94 5.77 -18.78
N ALA A 2 -4.84 6.97 -18.18
CA ALA A 2 -3.99 7.20 -17.00
C ALA A 2 -4.23 6.26 -15.79
N LYS A 3 -5.49 5.88 -15.52
CA LYS A 3 -5.85 5.00 -14.40
C LYS A 3 -5.38 3.54 -14.57
N GLY A 4 -5.31 3.04 -15.81
CA GLY A 4 -4.84 1.67 -16.08
C GLY A 4 -3.32 1.57 -16.00
N ILE A 5 -2.63 2.62 -16.45
CA ILE A 5 -1.17 2.72 -16.35
C ILE A 5 -0.74 2.76 -14.88
N SER A 6 -1.41 3.54 -14.03
CA SER A 6 -1.06 3.60 -12.61
C SER A 6 -1.25 2.25 -11.91
N ALA A 7 -2.34 1.54 -12.19
CA ALA A 7 -2.56 0.19 -11.67
C ALA A 7 -1.44 -0.78 -12.10
N PHE A 8 -1.09 -0.78 -13.39
CA PHE A 8 -0.03 -1.64 -13.92
C PHE A 8 1.34 -1.32 -13.30
N VAL A 9 1.70 -0.04 -13.21
CA VAL A 9 2.95 0.41 -12.58
C VAL A 9 2.99 0.03 -11.11
N THR A 10 1.88 0.17 -10.36
CA THR A 10 1.82 -0.26 -8.96
C THR A 10 2.04 -1.76 -8.83
N PHE A 11 1.40 -2.57 -9.67
CA PHE A 11 1.57 -4.02 -9.64
C PHE A 11 3.02 -4.43 -9.93
N LEU A 12 3.62 -3.81 -10.94
CA LEU A 12 5.00 -4.07 -11.35
C LEU A 12 6.01 -3.62 -10.28
N ALA A 13 5.77 -2.47 -9.64
CA ALA A 13 6.58 -1.99 -8.52
C ALA A 13 6.52 -2.94 -7.31
N LEU A 14 5.32 -3.42 -6.94
CA LEU A 14 5.18 -4.38 -5.83
C LEU A 14 5.86 -5.72 -6.14
N ALA A 15 5.74 -6.21 -7.37
CA ALA A 15 6.40 -7.44 -7.79
C ALA A 15 7.94 -7.32 -7.75
N LEU A 16 8.49 -6.21 -8.27
CA LEU A 16 9.93 -5.95 -8.22
C LEU A 16 10.45 -5.79 -6.79
N LEU A 17 9.72 -5.06 -5.94
CA LEU A 17 10.08 -4.91 -4.53
C LEU A 17 10.04 -6.26 -3.79
N SER A 18 9.03 -7.08 -4.07
CA SER A 18 8.92 -8.42 -3.49
C SER A 18 10.07 -9.32 -3.94
N TYR A 19 10.44 -9.25 -5.22
CA TYR A 19 11.56 -10.02 -5.76
C TYR A 19 12.90 -9.58 -5.18
N GLY A 20 13.19 -8.27 -5.17
CA GLY A 20 14.42 -7.74 -4.60
C GLY A 20 14.54 -7.99 -3.09
N ALA A 21 13.43 -7.90 -2.35
CA ALA A 21 13.42 -8.25 -0.94
C ALA A 21 13.66 -9.75 -0.71
N ALA A 22 13.07 -10.61 -1.55
CA ALA A 22 13.23 -12.07 -1.44
C ALA A 22 14.66 -12.50 -1.73
N GLU A 23 15.30 -11.90 -2.73
CA GLU A 23 16.71 -12.14 -3.05
C GLU A 23 17.64 -11.69 -1.91
N ALA A 24 17.37 -10.51 -1.33
CA ALA A 24 18.18 -9.96 -0.23
C ALA A 24 18.10 -10.77 1.07
N VAL A 25 16.96 -11.39 1.36
CA VAL A 25 16.72 -12.12 2.63
C VAL A 25 16.79 -13.65 2.43
N HIS A 26 17.03 -14.13 1.20
CA HIS A 26 17.07 -15.54 0.82
C HIS A 26 15.84 -16.36 1.25
N VAL A 27 14.67 -15.74 1.17
CA VAL A 27 13.36 -16.34 1.52
C VAL A 27 12.52 -16.55 0.27
N HIS A 28 11.51 -17.41 0.38
CA HIS A 28 10.63 -17.70 -0.74
C HIS A 28 9.89 -16.43 -1.17
N PHE A 29 9.86 -16.17 -2.49
CA PHE A 29 9.19 -15.00 -3.04
C PHE A 29 7.73 -14.88 -2.58
N LEU A 30 7.03 -16.01 -2.48
CA LEU A 30 5.63 -16.07 -2.03
C LEU A 30 5.44 -15.52 -0.61
N ASP A 31 6.34 -15.87 0.31
CA ASP A 31 6.26 -15.43 1.70
C ASP A 31 6.40 -13.91 1.81
N LEU A 32 7.38 -13.35 1.09
CA LEU A 32 7.63 -11.91 1.08
C LEU A 32 6.64 -11.12 0.24
N SER A 33 6.14 -11.68 -0.86
CA SER A 33 5.18 -11.01 -1.74
C SER A 33 3.88 -10.68 -1.01
N SER A 34 3.42 -11.55 -0.13
CA SER A 34 2.24 -11.32 0.69
C SER A 34 2.44 -10.17 1.69
N LEU A 35 3.58 -10.14 2.38
CA LEU A 35 3.95 -9.07 3.31
C LEU A 35 4.13 -7.73 2.61
N VAL A 36 4.87 -7.71 1.50
CA VAL A 36 5.09 -6.51 0.68
C VAL A 36 3.77 -6.00 0.10
N GLY A 37 2.85 -6.89 -0.29
CA GLY A 37 1.51 -6.53 -0.72
C GLY A 37 0.71 -5.81 0.37
N VAL A 38 0.65 -6.38 1.58
CA VAL A 38 -0.06 -5.78 2.72
C VAL A 38 0.53 -4.41 3.07
N ILE A 39 1.86 -4.33 3.20
CA ILE A 39 2.56 -3.08 3.51
C ILE A 39 2.32 -2.04 2.41
N GLY A 40 2.46 -2.43 1.15
CA GLY A 40 2.24 -1.55 0.01
C GLY A 40 0.80 -1.02 -0.07
N THR A 41 -0.18 -1.87 0.19
CA THR A 41 -1.60 -1.48 0.25
C THR A 41 -1.86 -0.50 1.39
N ALA A 42 -1.30 -0.75 2.58
CA ALA A 42 -1.41 0.16 3.72
C ALA A 42 -0.74 1.51 3.45
N LEU A 43 0.42 1.54 2.81
CA LEU A 43 1.11 2.77 2.42
C LEU A 43 0.29 3.56 1.40
N ILE A 44 -0.19 2.90 0.34
CA ILE A 44 -1.02 3.57 -0.67
C ILE A 44 -2.30 4.11 -0.03
N TRP A 45 -2.94 3.35 0.86
CA TRP A 45 -4.09 3.80 1.62
C TRP A 45 -3.77 5.06 2.45
N PHE A 46 -2.66 5.03 3.18
CA PHE A 46 -2.20 6.15 4.01
C PHE A 46 -1.98 7.42 3.17
N PHE A 47 -1.24 7.32 2.06
CA PHE A 47 -0.94 8.46 1.20
C PHE A 47 -2.15 8.96 0.39
N THR A 48 -3.13 8.09 0.13
CA THR A 48 -4.35 8.47 -0.60
C THR A 48 -5.45 8.99 0.34
N SER A 49 -5.26 8.87 1.66
CA SER A 49 -6.21 9.40 2.64
C SER A 49 -6.03 10.90 2.89
N LYS A 50 -7.12 11.67 2.82
CA LYS A 50 -7.14 13.10 3.18
C LYS A 50 -7.60 13.26 4.62
N GLY A 51 -7.09 14.26 5.34
CA GLY A 51 -7.46 14.52 6.73
C GLY A 51 -6.99 13.42 7.72
N GLY A 52 -6.04 12.57 7.30
CA GLY A 52 -5.39 11.56 8.13
C GLY A 52 -4.35 12.16 9.09
N PHE A 53 -3.64 11.29 9.82
CA PHE A 53 -2.66 11.69 10.84
C PHE A 53 -1.57 12.65 10.30
N ALA A 54 -0.98 12.34 9.14
CA ALA A 54 0.04 13.19 8.53
C ALA A 54 -0.51 14.56 8.13
N SER A 55 -1.71 14.61 7.52
CA SER A 55 -2.36 15.87 7.14
C SER A 55 -2.66 16.73 8.36
N LYS A 56 -3.20 16.15 9.43
CA LYS A 56 -3.49 16.87 10.68
C LYS A 56 -2.24 17.43 11.34
N ASN A 57 -1.13 16.69 11.34
CA ASN A 57 0.13 17.18 11.89
C ASN A 57 0.72 18.32 11.06
N ALA A 58 0.64 18.24 9.73
CA ALA A 58 1.05 19.32 8.84
C ALA A 58 0.20 20.58 9.07
N ASP A 59 -1.12 20.42 9.14
CA ASP A 59 -2.06 21.51 9.41
C ASP A 59 -1.77 22.16 10.77
N MET A 60 -1.47 21.37 11.80
CA MET A 60 -1.11 21.86 13.14
C MET A 60 0.21 22.64 13.15
N ALA A 61 1.22 22.18 12.39
CA ALA A 61 2.50 22.88 12.27
C ALA A 61 2.37 24.22 11.51
N VAL A 62 1.52 24.27 10.49
CA VAL A 62 1.21 25.52 9.77
C VAL A 62 0.40 26.47 10.63
N GLN A 63 -0.59 25.95 11.36
CA GLN A 63 -1.41 26.74 12.30
C GLN A 63 -0.57 27.32 13.44
N SER A 64 0.40 26.58 13.99
CA SER A 64 1.29 27.09 15.04
C SER A 64 2.22 28.20 14.54
N THR A 65 2.62 28.13 13.26
CA THR A 65 3.51 29.12 12.65
C THR A 65 2.77 30.40 12.24
N THR A 66 1.53 30.26 11.73
CA THR A 66 0.77 31.38 11.17
C THR A 66 -0.26 31.98 12.14
N GLY A 67 -0.62 31.26 13.21
CA GLY A 67 -1.70 31.64 14.12
C GLY A 67 -3.11 31.52 13.52
N ILE A 68 -3.22 31.16 12.24
CA ILE A 68 -4.51 31.05 11.55
C ILE A 68 -5.11 29.67 11.81
N LYS A 69 -6.32 29.64 12.38
CA LYS A 69 -7.05 28.40 12.62
C LYS A 69 -7.43 27.73 11.30
N MET A 70 -6.70 26.68 10.93
CA MET A 70 -7.02 25.88 9.76
C MET A 70 -8.30 25.09 9.99
N ASN A 71 -9.16 25.07 8.97
CA ASN A 71 -10.37 24.26 8.99
C ASN A 71 -9.97 22.79 8.85
N GLN A 72 -10.21 21.99 9.88
CA GLN A 72 -9.82 20.58 9.93
C GLN A 72 -10.50 19.82 8.78
N GLN A 73 -9.71 19.25 7.87
CA GLN A 73 -10.26 18.38 6.84
C GLN A 73 -10.81 17.11 7.50
N LYS A 74 -12.07 16.77 7.18
CA LYS A 74 -12.65 15.48 7.59
C LYS A 74 -11.86 14.35 6.93
N PHE A 75 -11.70 13.24 7.65
CA PHE A 75 -11.05 12.07 7.07
C PHE A 75 -11.88 11.58 5.87
N GLU A 76 -11.26 11.60 4.69
CA GLU A 76 -11.88 11.13 3.46
C GLU A 76 -10.90 10.26 2.70
N PHE A 77 -11.28 9.00 2.51
CA PHE A 77 -10.50 8.05 1.73
C PHE A 77 -11.05 7.98 0.31
N THR A 78 -10.24 8.38 -0.67
CA THR A 78 -10.60 8.36 -2.10
C THR A 78 -9.78 7.31 -2.83
N PRO A 79 -10.16 6.02 -2.78
CA PRO A 79 -9.36 4.94 -3.36
C PRO A 79 -9.15 5.14 -4.87
N GLY A 80 -7.88 5.22 -5.27
CA GLY A 80 -7.47 5.27 -6.66
C GLY A 80 -7.26 3.88 -7.28
N ALA A 81 -7.01 3.83 -8.59
CA ALA A 81 -6.72 2.57 -9.30
C ALA A 81 -5.48 1.84 -8.75
N ALA A 82 -4.48 2.58 -8.26
CA ALA A 82 -3.30 2.04 -7.60
C ALA A 82 -3.64 1.28 -6.30
N PHE A 83 -4.59 1.79 -5.51
CA PHE A 83 -5.04 1.13 -4.28
C PHE A 83 -5.69 -0.23 -4.60
N PHE A 84 -6.59 -0.26 -5.59
CA PHE A 84 -7.21 -1.52 -6.01
C PHE A 84 -6.20 -2.51 -6.61
N ALA A 85 -5.20 -2.02 -7.34
CA ALA A 85 -4.14 -2.87 -7.86
C ALA A 85 -3.28 -3.49 -6.76
N ALA A 86 -2.91 -2.70 -5.74
CA ALA A 86 -2.16 -3.18 -4.58
C ALA A 86 -2.97 -4.18 -3.74
N LEU A 87 -4.26 -3.89 -3.54
CA LEU A 87 -5.17 -4.79 -2.84
C LEU A 87 -5.32 -6.11 -3.59
N ALA A 88 -5.50 -6.06 -4.92
CA ALA A 88 -5.58 -7.25 -5.76
C ALA A 88 -4.28 -8.07 -5.72
N TYR A 89 -3.11 -7.41 -5.82
CA TYR A 89 -1.81 -8.06 -5.67
C TYR A 89 -1.71 -8.79 -4.32
N THR A 90 -2.11 -8.13 -3.24
CA THR A 90 -2.12 -8.69 -1.89
C THR A 90 -2.99 -9.93 -1.80
N LEU A 91 -4.24 -9.85 -2.29
CA LEU A 91 -5.16 -10.99 -2.25
C LEU A 91 -4.66 -12.17 -3.09
N LEU A 92 -4.09 -11.90 -4.28
CA LEU A 92 -3.52 -12.93 -5.14
C LEU A 92 -2.29 -13.58 -4.50
N SER A 93 -1.39 -12.79 -3.91
CA SER A 93 -0.19 -13.31 -3.24
C SER A 93 -0.54 -14.17 -2.02
N ILE A 94 -1.52 -13.76 -1.21
CA ILE A 94 -2.02 -14.55 -0.08
C ILE A 94 -2.67 -15.84 -0.59
N GLY A 95 -3.55 -15.75 -1.59
CA GLY A 95 -4.20 -16.93 -2.18
C GLY A 95 -3.18 -17.92 -2.77
N ALA A 96 -2.16 -17.42 -3.46
CA ALA A 96 -1.08 -18.24 -3.99
C ALA A 96 -0.23 -18.86 -2.87
N MET A 97 0.02 -18.14 -1.78
CA MET A 97 0.69 -18.68 -0.59
C MET A 97 -0.10 -19.84 0.02
N PHE A 98 -1.41 -19.67 0.24
CA PHE A 98 -2.27 -20.75 0.72
C PHE A 98 -2.29 -21.96 -0.21
N TYR A 99 -2.32 -21.74 -1.53
CA TYR A 99 -2.27 -22.83 -2.50
C TYR A 99 -0.92 -23.56 -2.48
N PHE A 100 0.20 -22.84 -2.41
CA PHE A 100 1.53 -23.43 -2.42
C PHE A 100 1.84 -24.20 -1.13
N TYR A 101 1.40 -23.70 0.02
CA TYR A 101 1.60 -24.35 1.32
C TYR A 101 0.47 -25.31 1.70
N ARG A 102 -0.52 -25.55 0.83
CA ARG A 102 -1.62 -26.46 1.13
C ARG A 102 -1.13 -27.87 1.47
N ASP A 103 -0.05 -28.31 0.80
CA ASP A 103 0.51 -29.65 0.92
C ASP A 103 1.28 -29.82 2.25
N TYR A 104 1.61 -28.73 2.96
CA TYR A 104 2.18 -28.78 4.32
C TYR A 104 1.13 -29.08 5.40
N PHE A 105 -0.15 -28.92 5.08
CA PHE A 105 -1.27 -29.16 6.01
C PHE A 105 -2.00 -30.49 5.77
N SER A 106 -1.54 -31.32 4.81
CA SER A 106 -2.03 -32.68 4.57
C SER A 106 -1.05 -33.73 5.09
#